data_AF-A0A653IZN2-F1
#
_entry.id   AF-A0A653IZN2-F1
#
_cell.length_a   1.000
_cell.length_b   1.000
_cell.length_c   1.000
_cell.angle_alpha   90.00
_cell.angle_beta   90.00
_cell.angle_gamma   90.00
#
_symmetry.space_group_name_H-M   'P 1'
#
loop_
_entity.id
_entity.type
_entity.pdbx_description
1 polymer ?
#
loop_
_entity_poly.entity_id
_entity_poly.type
_entity_poly.pdbx_seq_one_letter_code
_entity_poly.pdbx_strand_id
1 'polypeptide(L)'
;MNNDPAPFPGGASRTGTASAQTQDNIVDLVRQLTSQGSHLAEQQLQLILAEVRETTNDLKVAVAGMLGAAVVGIAGLGVVLMGLAYLLGDAIENLGLATLIVGVVTLVVAAILYAGARKKMNAAHLSPERSRRTLERTPDAVRGELTPGA
;
A
#
# COMPACT_ATOMS: atom_id res chain seq x y z
N MET A 1 35.86 75.61 -51.62
CA MET A 1 35.72 74.79 -50.40
C MET A 1 34.25 74.44 -50.27
N ASN A 2 33.87 73.21 -50.65
CA ASN A 2 32.49 72.72 -50.55
C ASN A 2 32.32 72.00 -49.20
N ASN A 3 31.23 72.32 -48.50
CA ASN A 3 30.86 71.72 -47.22
C ASN A 3 29.94 70.52 -47.48
N ASP A 4 30.42 69.31 -47.24
CA ASP A 4 29.57 68.12 -47.18
C ASP A 4 29.28 67.76 -45.71
N PRO A 5 28.01 67.64 -45.27
CA PRO A 5 27.67 67.18 -43.93
C PRO A 5 27.81 65.65 -43.82
N ALA A 6 28.35 65.18 -42.70
CA ALA A 6 28.45 63.76 -42.36
C ALA A 6 27.06 63.11 -42.25
N PRO A 7 26.88 61.85 -42.71
CA PRO A 7 25.63 61.13 -42.51
C PRO A 7 25.53 60.62 -41.06
N PHE A 8 24.44 60.99 -40.38
CA PHE A 8 24.03 60.45 -39.10
C PHE A 8 23.60 58.97 -39.22
N PRO A 9 23.69 58.18 -38.13
CA PRO A 9 23.47 56.74 -38.16
C PRO A 9 21.98 56.42 -38.37
N GLY A 10 21.69 55.64 -39.41
CA GLY A 10 20.37 55.07 -39.63
C GLY A 10 20.03 54.04 -38.55
N GLY A 11 19.10 54.38 -37.66
CA GLY A 11 18.39 53.43 -36.84
C GLY A 11 17.53 52.53 -37.73
N ALA A 12 18.04 51.35 -38.06
CA ALA A 12 17.25 50.29 -38.69
C ALA A 12 16.53 49.50 -37.60
N SER A 13 15.23 49.75 -37.49
CA SER A 13 14.24 49.02 -36.70
C SER A 13 14.33 47.51 -36.96
N ARG A 14 15.03 46.76 -36.11
CA ARG A 14 14.90 45.31 -36.01
C ARG A 14 13.78 45.00 -35.02
N THR A 15 12.55 45.01 -35.51
CA THR A 15 11.38 44.62 -34.72
C THR A 15 10.53 43.72 -35.61
N GLY A 16 10.70 42.40 -35.48
CA GLY A 16 9.92 41.44 -36.27
C GLY A 16 10.26 39.96 -36.10
N THR A 17 11.45 39.60 -35.59
CA THR A 17 11.87 38.17 -35.48
C THR A 17 12.04 37.65 -34.05
N ALA A 18 11.95 38.51 -33.03
CA ALA A 18 12.13 38.11 -31.62
C ALA A 18 10.92 37.34 -31.03
N SER A 19 9.72 37.49 -31.59
CA SER A 19 8.51 36.83 -31.11
C SER A 19 8.46 35.34 -31.49
N ALA A 20 8.74 35.00 -32.76
CA ALA A 20 8.71 33.62 -33.24
C ALA A 20 9.76 32.73 -32.54
N GLN A 21 10.99 33.22 -32.37
CA GLN A 21 12.04 32.46 -31.65
C GLN A 21 11.73 32.29 -30.16
N THR A 22 11.10 33.26 -29.51
CA THR A 22 10.74 33.13 -28.09
C THR A 22 9.64 32.09 -27.88
N GLN A 23 8.67 32.00 -28.81
CA GLN A 23 7.62 31.00 -28.77
C GLN A 23 8.15 29.58 -28.99
N ASP A 24 9.08 29.38 -29.93
CA ASP A 24 9.71 28.06 -30.14
C ASP A 24 10.50 27.59 -28.90
N ASN A 25 11.22 28.50 -28.23
CA ASN A 25 11.98 28.17 -27.02
C ASN A 25 11.07 27.71 -25.85
N ILE A 26 9.90 28.34 -25.65
CA ILE A 26 8.97 27.94 -24.57
C ILE A 26 8.38 26.55 -24.85
N VAL A 27 8.07 26.23 -26.11
CA VAL A 27 7.57 24.92 -26.52
C VAL A 27 8.62 23.83 -26.28
N ASP A 28 9.90 24.09 -26.60
CA ASP A 28 10.99 23.15 -26.35
C ASP A 28 11.26 22.93 -24.86
N LEU A 29 11.20 23.98 -24.03
CA LEU A 29 11.33 23.90 -22.57
C LEU A 29 10.22 23.04 -21.95
N VAL A 30 8.95 23.26 -22.33
CA VAL A 30 7.82 22.43 -21.85
C VAL A 30 7.98 20.97 -22.28
N ARG A 31 8.49 20.73 -23.50
CA ARG A 31 8.75 19.38 -24.00
C ARG A 31 9.89 18.70 -23.24
N GLN A 32 10.94 19.43 -22.88
CA GLN A 32 12.04 18.94 -22.04
C GLN A 32 11.61 18.68 -20.59
N LEU A 33 10.79 19.55 -20.00
CA LEU A 33 10.22 19.38 -18.66
C LEU A 33 9.26 18.19 -18.61
N THR A 34 8.43 18.03 -19.64
CA THR A 34 7.51 16.88 -19.75
C THR A 34 8.29 15.59 -19.94
N SER A 35 9.33 15.56 -20.79
CA SER A 35 10.12 14.33 -21.00
C SER A 35 10.97 13.96 -19.78
N GLN A 36 11.58 14.93 -19.10
CA GLN A 36 12.35 14.70 -17.87
C GLN A 36 11.44 14.34 -16.69
N GLY A 37 10.27 15.00 -16.58
CA GLY A 37 9.25 14.68 -15.58
C GLY A 37 8.65 13.29 -15.78
N SER A 38 8.41 12.88 -17.03
CA SER A 38 7.98 11.52 -17.37
C SER A 38 9.02 10.48 -16.95
N HIS A 39 10.31 10.76 -17.20
CA HIS A 39 11.39 9.85 -16.83
C HIS A 39 11.52 9.65 -15.31
N LEU A 40 11.37 10.72 -14.52
CA LEU A 40 11.36 10.63 -13.05
C LEU A 40 10.09 9.95 -12.50
N ALA A 41 8.94 10.19 -13.12
CA ALA A 41 7.68 9.56 -12.74
C ALA A 41 7.72 8.04 -12.98
N GLU A 42 8.29 7.59 -14.10
CA GLU A 42 8.51 6.18 -14.40
C GLU A 42 9.40 5.50 -13.36
N GLN A 43 10.49 6.16 -12.94
CA GLN A 43 11.40 5.62 -11.93
C GLN A 43 10.74 5.52 -10.55
N GLN A 44 9.99 6.55 -10.13
CA GLN A 44 9.26 6.53 -8.87
C GLN A 44 8.14 5.48 -8.88
N LEU A 45 7.45 5.29 -10.02
CA LEU A 45 6.48 4.21 -10.19
C LEU A 45 7.14 2.84 -10.08
N GLN A 46 8.28 2.62 -10.74
CA GLN A 46 9.02 1.37 -10.63
C GLN A 46 9.47 1.09 -9.19
N LEU A 47 9.91 2.11 -8.46
CA LEU A 47 10.30 1.99 -7.05
C LEU A 47 9.09 1.68 -6.14
N ILE A 48 7.99 2.40 -6.30
CA ILE A 48 6.75 2.16 -5.54
C ILE A 48 6.22 0.75 -5.84
N LEU A 49 6.23 0.32 -7.10
CA LEU A 49 5.84 -1.04 -7.48
C LEU A 49 6.75 -2.10 -6.85
N ALA A 50 8.06 -1.83 -6.77
CA ALA A 50 9.01 -2.70 -6.10
C ALA A 50 8.74 -2.77 -4.59
N GLU A 51 8.58 -1.64 -3.91
CA GLU A 51 8.33 -1.56 -2.46
C GLU A 51 6.99 -2.21 -2.08
N VAL A 52 5.93 -1.99 -2.88
CA VAL A 52 4.64 -2.66 -2.70
C VAL A 52 4.78 -4.17 -2.89
N ARG A 53 5.53 -4.62 -3.91
CA ARG A 53 5.77 -6.05 -4.15
C ARG A 53 6.56 -6.68 -3.02
N GLU A 54 7.59 -6.00 -2.52
CA GLU A 54 8.42 -6.45 -1.41
C GLU A 54 7.61 -6.52 -0.12
N THR A 55 6.89 -5.45 0.23
CA THR A 55 5.95 -5.42 1.37
C THR A 55 4.91 -6.55 1.27
N THR A 56 4.39 -6.80 0.07
CA THR A 56 3.42 -7.89 -0.16
C THR A 56 4.08 -9.26 0.02
N ASN A 57 5.32 -9.43 -0.42
CA ASN A 57 6.06 -10.68 -0.28
C ASN A 57 6.44 -10.96 1.17
N ASP A 58 6.90 -9.94 1.90
CA ASP A 58 7.21 -10.02 3.32
C ASP A 58 5.97 -10.36 4.13
N LEU A 59 4.83 -9.74 3.81
CA LEU A 59 3.56 -10.09 4.43
C LEU A 59 3.17 -11.55 4.15
N LYS A 60 3.37 -12.04 2.92
CA LYS A 60 3.12 -13.46 2.58
C LYS A 60 4.00 -14.40 3.38
N VAL A 61 5.30 -14.11 3.48
CA VAL A 61 6.26 -14.91 4.25
C VAL A 61 5.90 -14.90 5.74
N ALA A 62 5.55 -13.72 6.29
CA ALA A 62 5.12 -13.58 7.67
C ALA A 62 3.85 -14.37 7.97
N VAL A 63 2.84 -14.29 7.09
CA VAL A 63 1.59 -15.05 7.23
C VAL A 63 1.85 -16.55 7.10
N ALA A 64 2.66 -16.98 6.13
CA ALA A 64 3.03 -18.39 5.98
C ALA A 64 3.77 -18.93 7.22
N GLY A 65 4.72 -18.17 7.75
CA GLY A 65 5.44 -18.50 8.98
C GLY A 65 4.51 -18.58 10.19
N MET A 66 3.57 -17.64 10.32
CA MET A 66 2.56 -17.65 11.39
C MET A 66 1.65 -18.87 11.31
N LEU A 67 1.19 -19.25 10.11
CA LEU A 67 0.39 -20.46 9.90
C LEU A 67 1.19 -21.72 10.23
N GLY A 68 2.44 -21.81 9.80
CA GLY A 68 3.33 -22.93 10.14
C GLY A 68 3.53 -23.06 11.66
N ALA A 69 3.84 -21.95 12.33
CA ALA A 69 3.97 -21.90 13.79
C ALA A 69 2.67 -22.25 14.50
N ALA A 70 1.52 -21.82 13.98
CA ALA A 70 0.21 -22.18 14.54
C ALA A 70 -0.05 -23.69 14.45
N VAL A 71 0.25 -24.33 13.32
CA VAL A 71 0.09 -25.79 13.16
C VAL A 71 0.95 -26.55 14.15
N VAL A 72 2.25 -26.23 14.22
CA VAL A 72 3.19 -26.88 15.16
C VAL A 72 2.79 -26.57 16.61
N GLY A 73 2.38 -25.35 16.90
CA GLY A 73 1.92 -24.93 18.21
C GLY A 73 0.68 -25.67 18.67
N ILE A 74 -0.32 -25.88 17.80
CA ILE A 74 -1.52 -26.66 18.11
C ILE A 74 -1.16 -28.12 18.36
N ALA A 75 -0.32 -28.72 17.51
CA ALA A 75 0.13 -30.10 17.69
C ALA A 75 0.91 -30.29 19.02
N GLY A 76 1.87 -29.40 19.29
CA GLY A 76 2.65 -29.40 20.52
C GLY A 76 1.80 -29.16 21.76
N LEU A 77 0.83 -28.24 21.69
CA LEU A 77 -0.13 -28.00 22.77
C LEU A 77 -0.92 -29.27 23.09
N GLY A 78 -1.38 -30.00 22.08
CA GLY A 78 -2.06 -31.29 22.26
C GLY A 78 -1.20 -32.30 23.03
N VAL A 79 0.08 -32.43 22.66
CA VAL A 79 1.04 -33.31 23.35
C VAL A 79 1.25 -32.88 24.81
N VAL A 80 1.42 -31.58 25.06
CA VAL A 80 1.58 -31.04 26.43
C VAL A 80 0.34 -31.28 27.28
N LEU A 81 -0.85 -31.01 26.75
CA LEU A 81 -2.12 -31.25 27.45
C LEU A 81 -2.33 -32.72 27.77
N MET A 82 -1.97 -33.61 26.84
CA MET A 82 -2.01 -35.05 27.09
C MET A 82 -1.02 -35.44 28.20
N GLY A 83 0.20 -34.90 28.18
CA GLY A 83 1.18 -35.10 29.25
C GLY A 83 0.67 -34.62 30.61
N LEU A 84 0.02 -33.45 30.66
CA LEU A 84 -0.61 -32.93 31.89
C LEU A 84 -1.74 -33.84 32.37
N ALA A 85 -2.55 -34.37 31.46
CA ALA A 85 -3.62 -35.29 31.81
C ALA A 85 -3.07 -36.61 32.39
N TYR A 86 -1.97 -37.14 31.84
CA TYR A 86 -1.28 -38.30 32.41
C TYR A 86 -0.70 -38.00 33.80
N LEU A 87 -0.01 -36.86 33.94
CA LEU A 87 0.64 -36.49 35.21
C LEU A 87 -0.39 -36.26 36.32
N LEU A 88 -1.50 -35.60 36.00
CA LEU A 88 -2.62 -35.41 36.92
C LEU A 88 -3.34 -36.74 37.18
N GLY A 89 -3.50 -37.57 36.14
CA GLY A 89 -4.15 -38.88 36.22
C GLY A 89 -3.41 -39.83 37.16
N ASP A 90 -2.09 -39.83 37.14
CA ASP A 90 -1.24 -40.58 38.08
C ASP A 90 -1.39 -40.04 39.50
N ALA A 91 -1.39 -38.71 39.68
CA ALA A 91 -1.51 -38.08 40.98
C ALA A 91 -2.87 -38.30 41.68
N ILE A 92 -3.96 -38.49 40.91
CA ILE A 92 -5.31 -38.72 41.44
C ILE A 92 -5.79 -40.17 41.23
N GLU A 93 -4.92 -41.04 40.73
CA GLU A 93 -5.21 -42.45 40.37
C GLU A 93 -6.43 -42.63 39.44
N ASN A 94 -6.73 -41.62 38.61
CA ASN A 94 -7.86 -41.65 37.68
C ASN A 94 -7.61 -40.79 36.43
N LEU A 95 -7.18 -41.45 35.36
CA LEU A 95 -6.88 -40.79 34.09
C LEU A 95 -8.13 -40.19 33.41
N GLY A 96 -9.30 -40.82 33.57
CA GLY A 96 -10.55 -40.33 32.99
C GLY A 96 -10.99 -38.99 33.57
N LEU A 97 -10.94 -38.85 34.89
CA LEU A 97 -11.24 -37.58 35.54
C LEU A 97 -10.17 -36.52 35.27
N ALA A 98 -8.88 -36.89 35.25
CA ALA A 98 -7.81 -35.96 34.96
C ALA A 98 -7.89 -35.38 33.54
N THR A 99 -8.14 -36.21 32.53
CA THR A 99 -8.33 -35.75 31.15
C THR A 99 -9.53 -34.79 31.03
N LEU A 100 -10.64 -35.07 31.73
CA LEU A 100 -11.80 -34.18 31.75
C LEU A 100 -11.48 -32.83 32.40
N ILE A 101 -10.78 -32.83 33.54
CA ILE A 101 -10.38 -31.60 34.25
C ILE A 101 -9.48 -30.74 33.37
N VAL A 102 -8.41 -31.33 32.80
CA VAL A 102 -7.47 -30.61 31.92
C VAL A 102 -8.20 -30.08 30.68
N GLY A 103 -9.11 -30.86 30.09
CA GLY A 103 -9.93 -30.44 28.97
C GLY A 103 -10.83 -29.25 29.30
N VAL A 104 -11.53 -29.28 30.42
CA VAL A 104 -12.41 -28.18 30.87
C VAL A 104 -11.61 -26.91 31.15
N VAL A 105 -10.47 -27.01 31.86
CA VAL A 105 -9.59 -25.86 32.13
C VAL A 105 -9.09 -25.25 30.81
N THR A 106 -8.69 -26.10 29.87
CA THR A 106 -8.25 -25.65 28.54
C THR A 106 -9.37 -24.93 27.78
N LEU A 107 -10.60 -25.43 27.83
CA LEU A 107 -11.76 -24.77 27.21
C LEU A 107 -12.04 -23.40 27.82
N VAL A 108 -11.89 -23.23 29.14
CA VAL A 108 -12.04 -21.93 29.80
C VAL A 108 -10.98 -20.96 29.29
N VAL A 109 -9.71 -21.38 29.22
CA VAL A 109 -8.63 -20.56 28.67
C VAL A 109 -8.91 -20.17 27.21
N ALA A 110 -9.36 -21.13 26.39
CA ALA A 110 -9.72 -20.88 24.99
C ALA A 110 -10.86 -19.87 24.85
N ALA A 111 -11.89 -19.95 25.71
CA ALA A 111 -12.99 -19.00 25.71
C ALA A 111 -12.53 -17.57 26.04
N ILE A 112 -11.62 -17.40 27.01
CA ILE A 112 -11.04 -16.10 27.38
C ILE A 112 -10.24 -15.52 26.22
N LEU A 113 -9.38 -16.34 25.59
CA LEU A 113 -8.58 -15.92 24.44
C LEU A 113 -9.47 -15.52 23.25
N TYR A 114 -10.50 -16.30 22.95
CA TYR A 114 -11.47 -15.98 21.89
C TYR A 114 -12.20 -14.66 22.16
N ALA A 115 -12.65 -14.43 23.40
CA ALA A 115 -13.30 -13.17 23.77
C ALA A 115 -12.36 -11.97 23.60
N GLY A 116 -11.08 -12.11 23.98
CA GLY A 116 -10.06 -11.09 23.78
C GLY A 116 -9.79 -10.79 22.30
N ALA A 117 -9.64 -11.84 21.49
CA ALA A 117 -9.43 -11.72 20.04
C ALA A 117 -10.64 -11.04 19.35
N ARG A 118 -11.86 -11.49 19.67
CA ARG A 118 -13.10 -10.90 19.15
C ARG A 118 -13.22 -9.42 19.50
N LYS A 119 -12.86 -9.03 20.73
CA LYS A 119 -12.86 -7.62 21.15
C LYS A 119 -11.88 -6.78 20.33
N LYS A 120 -10.67 -7.28 20.07
CA LYS A 120 -9.68 -6.59 19.24
C LYS A 120 -10.12 -6.45 17.79
N MET A 121 -10.71 -7.48 17.21
CA MET A 121 -11.25 -7.44 15.84
C MET A 121 -12.40 -6.43 15.70
N ASN A 122 -13.30 -6.38 16.69
CA ASN A 122 -14.40 -5.42 16.69
C ASN A 122 -13.90 -3.98 16.87
N ALA A 123 -12.88 -3.77 17.71
CA ALA A 123 -12.29 -2.44 17.92
C ALA A 123 -11.51 -1.95 16.69
N ALA A 124 -10.94 -2.87 15.91
CA ALA A 124 -10.07 -2.54 14.78
C ALA A 124 -10.80 -2.02 13.53
N HIS A 125 -12.15 -1.87 13.52
CA HIS A 125 -12.94 -1.44 12.36
C HIS A 125 -12.35 -1.92 11.03
N LEU A 126 -12.19 -3.25 10.89
CA LEU A 126 -11.71 -3.87 9.65
C LEU A 126 -12.73 -3.73 8.50
N SER A 127 -13.88 -3.11 8.73
CA SER A 127 -14.75 -2.59 7.69
C SER A 127 -14.29 -1.17 7.36
N PRO A 128 -13.63 -0.92 6.21
CA PRO A 128 -13.28 0.43 5.80
C PRO A 128 -14.56 1.17 5.39
N GLU A 129 -15.39 1.54 6.35
CA GLU A 129 -16.67 2.24 6.13
C GLU A 129 -16.45 3.59 5.43
N ARG A 130 -15.30 4.21 5.68
CA ARG A 130 -14.83 5.40 4.97
C ARG A 130 -14.56 5.09 3.50
N SER A 131 -13.82 4.01 3.19
CA SER A 131 -13.53 3.65 1.79
C SER A 131 -14.78 3.16 1.05
N ARG A 132 -15.69 2.44 1.72
CA ARG A 132 -16.98 2.05 1.13
C ARG A 132 -17.85 3.26 0.80
N ARG A 133 -17.98 4.22 1.72
CA ARG A 133 -18.73 5.46 1.45
C ARG A 133 -18.11 6.32 0.35
N THR A 134 -16.78 6.30 0.19
CA THR A 134 -16.10 7.02 -0.90
C THR A 134 -16.25 6.29 -2.25
N LEU A 135 -16.21 4.95 -2.27
CA LEU A 135 -16.51 4.16 -3.47
C LEU A 135 -17.98 4.29 -3.91
N GLU A 136 -18.91 4.23 -2.96
CA GLU A 136 -20.36 4.37 -3.22
C GLU A 136 -20.76 5.78 -3.67
N ARG A 137 -19.94 6.79 -3.36
CA ARG A 137 -20.16 8.19 -3.77
C ARG A 137 -19.42 8.61 -5.02
N THR A 138 -18.70 7.73 -5.71
CA THR A 138 -18.05 8.08 -6.99
C THR A 138 -19.02 7.84 -8.14
N PRO A 139 -19.70 8.87 -8.69
CA PRO A 139 -20.65 8.72 -9.77
C PRO A 139 -19.91 8.92 -11.10
N ASP A 140 -19.91 7.89 -11.94
CA ASP A 140 -19.77 7.87 -13.42
C ASP A 140 -18.64 8.63 -14.15
N ALA A 141 -17.84 9.49 -13.50
CA ALA A 141 -16.75 10.25 -14.13
C ALA A 141 -15.61 9.37 -14.66
N VAL A 142 -15.54 8.11 -14.20
CA VAL A 142 -14.56 7.11 -14.68
C VAL A 142 -15.11 6.27 -15.84
N ARG A 143 -16.43 6.32 -16.14
CA ARG A 143 -17.06 5.40 -17.09
C ARG A 143 -17.51 5.98 -18.43
N GLY A 144 -17.45 7.28 -18.69
CA GLY A 144 -17.83 7.73 -20.03
C GLY A 144 -17.68 9.20 -20.35
N GLU A 145 -16.49 9.60 -20.77
CA GLU A 145 -16.33 10.54 -21.89
C GLU A 145 -15.25 9.99 -22.83
N LEU A 146 -15.60 8.90 -23.50
CA LEU A 146 -15.08 8.55 -24.81
C LEU A 146 -16.28 8.51 -25.76
N THR A 147 -16.78 9.68 -26.13
CA THR A 147 -17.55 9.84 -27.38
C THR A 147 -16.61 10.43 -28.43
N PRO A 148 -16.02 9.59 -29.30
CA PRO A 148 -15.40 10.04 -30.54
C PRO A 148 -16.52 10.46 -31.51
N GLY A 149 -16.45 11.68 -32.02
CA GLY A 149 -17.20 12.11 -33.21
C GLY A 149 -18.38 13.04 -32.95
N ALA A 150 -18.12 14.34 -33.12
CA ALA A 150 -18.99 15.27 -33.84
C ALA A 150 -18.10 16.39 -34.41
#